data_AF-B9YB34-F1
#
_entry.id   AF-B9YB34-F1
#
_cell.length_a   1.000
_cell.length_b   1.000
_cell.length_c   1.000
_cell.angle_alpha   90.00
_cell.angle_beta   90.00
_cell.angle_gamma   90.00
#
_symmetry.space_group_name_H-M   'P 1'
#
loop_
_entity.id
_entity.type
_entity.pdbx_description
1 polymer ?
#
loop_
_entity_poly.entity_id
_entity_poly.type
_entity_poly.pdbx_seq_one_letter_code
_entity_poly.pdbx_strand_id
1 'polypeptide(L)'
;MPRVISDRFLQLLTVLSAALAVVVLTSLFVYIFSHGLSLINADLLRSDYWSLSKIVALDETSNQPGSYPRPENLGAEVAWSEKWGVGFVDHLSHEKKQLVLIETVAENSPLASAVDTSAGANQGKPVAMSAGLQVEKIDFTNASGTADFTGMLASASAAEVAETLDQSAAKLTSMFIKTPGGGIRGSLVSTAYLILVSLLIALPIGIASAVYLSEMAKKNK
;
A
#
# COMPACT_ATOMS: atom_id res chain seq x y z
N MET A 1 -22.95 49.95 -33.77
CA MET A 1 -22.85 48.57 -34.29
C MET A 1 -24.19 47.87 -34.09
N PRO A 2 -24.75 47.18 -35.10
CA PRO A 2 -26.08 46.59 -34.99
C PRO A 2 -26.05 45.49 -33.93
N ARG A 3 -26.99 45.54 -32.98
CA ARG A 3 -27.07 44.65 -31.80
C ARG A 3 -26.97 43.16 -32.16
N VAL A 4 -27.44 42.79 -33.36
CA VAL A 4 -27.43 41.43 -33.90
C VAL A 4 -26.02 40.88 -34.14
N ILE A 5 -25.05 41.71 -34.53
CA ILE A 5 -23.65 41.28 -34.74
C ILE A 5 -22.97 41.02 -33.39
N SER A 6 -23.21 41.88 -32.40
CA SER A 6 -22.70 41.71 -31.05
C SER A 6 -23.25 40.44 -30.40
N ASP A 7 -24.55 40.18 -30.56
CA ASP A 7 -25.22 39.01 -29.99
C ASP A 7 -24.72 37.70 -30.63
N ARG A 8 -24.57 37.67 -31.96
CA ARG A 8 -23.97 36.53 -32.66
C ARG A 8 -22.52 36.26 -32.27
N PHE A 9 -21.73 37.32 -32.04
CA PHE A 9 -20.36 37.18 -31.58
C PHE A 9 -20.29 36.58 -30.17
N LEU A 10 -21.15 37.04 -29.26
CA LEU A 10 -21.23 36.49 -27.89
C LEU A 10 -21.69 35.02 -27.91
N GLN A 11 -22.70 34.66 -28.70
CA GLN A 11 -23.14 33.27 -28.86
C GLN A 11 -22.05 32.38 -29.44
N LEU A 12 -21.29 32.85 -30.44
CA LEU A 12 -20.17 32.12 -31.01
C LEU A 12 -19.07 31.90 -29.97
N LEU A 13 -18.74 32.91 -29.17
CA LEU A 13 -17.79 32.80 -28.07
C LEU A 13 -18.24 31.77 -27.02
N THR A 14 -19.52 31.77 -26.65
CA THR A 14 -20.09 30.79 -25.72
C THR A 14 -20.02 29.37 -26.27
N VAL A 15 -20.42 29.16 -27.52
CA VAL A 15 -20.37 27.83 -28.16
C VAL A 15 -18.92 27.35 -28.29
N LEU A 16 -17.99 28.22 -28.65
CA LEU A 16 -16.57 27.88 -28.77
C LEU A 16 -15.98 27.51 -27.39
N SER A 17 -16.32 28.27 -26.34
CA SER A 17 -15.91 27.95 -24.97
C SER A 17 -16.48 26.61 -24.49
N ALA A 18 -17.77 26.34 -24.76
CA ALA A 18 -18.40 25.07 -24.44
C ALA A 18 -17.75 23.90 -25.22
N ALA A 19 -17.49 24.08 -26.51
CA ALA A 19 -16.83 23.09 -27.34
C ALA A 19 -15.40 22.79 -26.84
N LEU A 20 -14.63 23.82 -26.48
CA LEU A 20 -13.31 23.65 -25.90
C LEU A 20 -13.37 22.88 -24.57
N ALA A 21 -14.32 23.20 -23.69
CA ALA A 21 -14.50 22.49 -22.43
C ALA A 21 -14.82 21.00 -22.66
N VAL A 22 -15.70 20.67 -23.62
CA VAL A 22 -16.03 19.29 -23.98
C VAL A 22 -14.81 18.56 -24.55
N VAL A 23 -14.03 19.21 -25.43
CA VAL A 23 -12.80 18.62 -26.00
C VAL A 23 -11.77 18.35 -24.92
N VAL A 24 -11.53 19.29 -24.01
CA VAL A 24 -10.60 19.12 -22.89
C VAL A 24 -11.06 17.98 -21.98
N LEU A 25 -12.33 17.94 -21.61
CA LEU A 25 -12.89 16.88 -20.76
C LEU A 25 -12.76 15.50 -21.43
N THR A 26 -13.11 15.41 -22.71
CA THR A 26 -12.99 14.17 -23.49
C THR A 26 -11.54 13.72 -23.58
N SER A 27 -10.62 14.67 -23.83
CA SER A 27 -9.18 14.38 -23.91
C SER A 27 -8.64 13.87 -22.57
N LEU A 28 -9.10 14.44 -21.45
CA LEU A 28 -8.73 14.01 -20.11
C LEU A 28 -9.22 12.59 -19.83
N PHE A 29 -10.46 12.25 -20.22
CA PHE A 29 -10.94 10.88 -20.12
C PHE A 29 -10.11 9.92 -20.97
N VAL A 30 -9.86 10.24 -22.25
CA VAL A 30 -9.04 9.39 -23.13
C VAL A 30 -7.64 9.19 -22.56
N TYR A 31 -7.02 10.23 -22.02
CA TYR A 31 -5.71 10.13 -21.38
C TYR A 31 -5.75 9.23 -20.14
N ILE A 32 -6.70 9.46 -19.23
CA ILE A 32 -6.84 8.66 -18.01
C ILE A 32 -7.11 7.19 -18.33
N PHE A 33 -7.97 6.88 -19.30
CA PHE A 33 -8.26 5.48 -19.62
C PHE A 33 -7.10 4.82 -20.37
N SER A 34 -6.47 5.50 -21.33
CA SER A 34 -5.35 4.93 -22.10
C SER A 34 -4.10 4.70 -21.25
N HIS A 35 -3.79 5.59 -20.31
CA HIS A 35 -2.59 5.50 -19.48
C HIS A 35 -2.87 4.90 -18.10
N GLY A 36 -4.04 5.17 -17.52
CA GLY A 36 -4.38 4.77 -16.15
C GLY A 36 -4.89 3.33 -16.03
N LEU A 37 -5.60 2.78 -17.01
CA LEU A 37 -6.11 1.39 -16.92
C LEU A 37 -4.98 0.37 -16.80
N SER A 38 -3.86 0.60 -17.47
CA SER A 38 -2.68 -0.28 -17.37
C SER A 38 -2.02 -0.26 -15.99
N LEU A 39 -2.29 0.77 -15.17
CA LEU A 39 -1.79 0.86 -13.80
C LEU A 39 -2.74 0.17 -12.80
N ILE A 40 -3.96 -0.20 -13.18
CA ILE A 40 -4.91 -0.86 -12.29
C ILE A 40 -4.57 -2.35 -12.22
N ASN A 41 -3.99 -2.79 -11.10
CA ASN A 41 -3.75 -4.18 -10.77
C ASN A 41 -4.77 -4.68 -9.72
N ALA A 42 -5.10 -5.98 -9.75
CA ALA A 42 -5.96 -6.62 -8.75
C ALA A 42 -5.39 -6.49 -7.32
N ASP A 43 -4.07 -6.40 -7.19
CA ASP A 43 -3.41 -6.22 -5.90
C ASP A 43 -3.68 -4.82 -5.30
N LEU A 44 -3.70 -3.76 -6.11
CA LEU A 44 -4.10 -2.41 -5.66
C LEU A 44 -5.53 -2.36 -5.11
N LEU A 45 -6.43 -3.17 -5.67
CA LEU A 45 -7.83 -3.23 -5.25
C LEU A 45 -8.03 -4.01 -3.95
N ARG A 46 -7.10 -4.90 -3.60
CA ARG A 46 -7.20 -5.80 -2.44
C ARG A 46 -6.31 -5.37 -1.27
N SER A 47 -5.21 -4.67 -1.54
CA SER A 47 -4.29 -4.16 -0.53
C SER A 47 -4.88 -3.01 0.30
N ASP A 48 -4.32 -2.80 1.49
CA ASP A 48 -4.72 -1.74 2.40
C ASP A 48 -4.05 -0.41 2.03
N TYR A 49 -4.75 0.71 2.31
CA TYR A 49 -4.23 2.05 2.02
C TYR A 49 -3.09 2.46 2.97
N TRP A 50 -3.29 2.21 4.26
CA TRP A 50 -2.34 2.60 5.31
C TRP A 50 -1.22 1.57 5.45
N SER A 51 0.00 2.07 5.52
CA SER A 51 1.17 1.28 5.86
C SER A 51 1.48 1.46 7.35
N LEU A 52 1.47 0.35 8.10
CA LEU A 52 1.74 0.35 9.54
C LEU A 52 3.22 0.02 9.75
N SER A 53 3.98 1.00 10.23
CA SER A 53 5.38 0.82 10.61
C SER A 53 5.47 0.25 12.03
N LYS A 54 6.30 -0.77 12.20
CA LYS A 54 6.64 -1.36 13.50
C LYS A 54 8.14 -1.50 13.64
N ILE A 55 8.64 -1.20 14.84
CA ILE A 55 9.97 -1.52 15.30
C ILE A 55 9.85 -2.82 16.07
N VAL A 56 10.60 -3.82 15.64
CA VAL A 56 10.60 -5.14 16.25
C VAL A 56 11.99 -5.38 16.80
N ALA A 57 12.09 -5.67 18.10
CA ALA A 57 13.33 -6.09 18.73
C ALA A 57 13.36 -7.60 18.88
N LEU A 58 14.55 -8.19 18.85
CA LEU A 58 14.72 -9.61 19.14
C LEU A 58 15.00 -9.81 20.63
N ASP A 59 14.51 -10.91 21.19
CA ASP A 59 14.84 -11.29 22.56
C ASP A 59 16.34 -11.58 22.68
N GLU A 60 17.01 -10.88 23.60
CA GLU A 60 18.45 -11.00 23.83
C GLU A 60 18.90 -12.42 24.17
N THR A 61 17.98 -13.27 24.67
CA THR A 61 18.27 -14.65 25.05
C THR A 61 18.36 -15.63 23.88
N SER A 62 17.68 -15.35 22.76
CA SER A 62 17.67 -16.20 21.56
C SER A 62 18.47 -15.60 20.39
N ASN A 63 19.04 -14.41 20.58
CA ASN A 63 19.74 -13.63 19.55
C ASN A 63 21.19 -14.10 19.36
N GLN A 64 21.34 -15.34 18.89
CA GLN A 64 22.62 -15.89 18.47
C GLN A 64 22.58 -16.28 17.00
N PRO A 65 23.67 -16.03 16.25
CA PRO A 65 23.78 -16.48 14.87
C PRO A 65 23.74 -18.01 14.85
N GLY A 66 22.86 -18.57 14.03
CA GLY A 66 22.68 -20.01 13.86
C GLY A 66 23.16 -20.47 12.48
N SER A 67 22.79 -21.70 12.13
CA SER A 67 22.90 -22.21 10.77
C SER A 67 21.53 -22.74 10.36
N TYR A 68 20.94 -22.06 9.39
CA TYR A 68 19.60 -22.32 8.89
C TYR A 68 19.72 -22.66 7.40
N PRO A 69 19.72 -23.96 7.03
CA PRO A 69 19.81 -24.34 5.64
C PRO A 69 18.60 -23.81 4.87
N ARG A 70 18.84 -23.41 3.62
CA ARG A 70 17.78 -22.93 2.72
C ARG A 70 16.69 -24.00 2.58
N PRO A 71 15.41 -23.68 2.82
CA PRO A 71 14.32 -24.63 2.59
C PRO A 71 14.22 -25.02 1.11
N GLU A 72 13.98 -26.30 0.81
CA GLU A 72 13.91 -26.81 -0.57
C GLU A 72 12.76 -26.20 -1.40
N ASN A 73 11.74 -25.64 -0.73
CA ASN A 73 10.55 -25.06 -1.37
C ASN A 73 10.64 -23.54 -1.58
N LEU A 74 11.84 -22.95 -1.48
CA LEU A 74 12.06 -21.51 -1.75
C LEU A 74 12.30 -21.25 -3.23
N GLY A 75 11.59 -20.28 -3.80
CA GLY A 75 11.86 -19.75 -5.15
C GLY A 75 13.30 -19.26 -5.31
N ALA A 76 13.89 -19.40 -6.50
CA ALA A 76 15.30 -19.06 -6.75
C ALA A 76 15.59 -17.56 -6.61
N GLU A 77 14.56 -16.74 -6.77
CA GLU A 77 14.56 -15.28 -6.60
C GLU A 77 14.69 -14.81 -5.14
N VAL A 78 14.52 -15.70 -4.17
CA VAL A 78 14.60 -15.37 -2.75
C VAL A 78 16.07 -15.40 -2.28
N ALA A 79 16.58 -14.28 -1.80
CA ALA A 79 17.87 -14.18 -1.14
C ALA A 79 17.74 -14.71 0.30
N TRP A 80 18.42 -15.83 0.60
CA TRP A 80 18.33 -16.49 1.89
C TRP A 80 19.56 -16.16 2.73
N SER A 81 19.36 -15.66 3.95
CA SER A 81 20.41 -15.54 4.96
C SER A 81 20.52 -16.85 5.74
N GLU A 82 21.64 -17.56 5.57
CA GLU A 82 21.87 -18.85 6.24
C GLU A 82 22.15 -18.68 7.73
N LYS A 83 22.68 -17.52 8.14
CA LYS A 83 23.05 -17.25 9.53
C LYS A 83 21.85 -16.92 10.42
N TRP A 84 20.85 -16.27 9.84
CA TRP A 84 19.67 -15.78 10.56
C TRP A 84 18.37 -16.48 10.16
N GLY A 85 18.37 -17.26 9.07
CA GLY A 85 17.22 -18.06 8.65
C GLY A 85 16.06 -17.23 8.13
N VAL A 86 16.35 -16.26 7.27
CA VAL A 86 15.35 -15.35 6.67
C VAL A 86 15.50 -15.31 5.16
N GLY A 87 14.38 -15.36 4.46
CA GLY A 87 14.29 -15.13 3.03
C GLY A 87 13.83 -13.71 2.74
N PHE A 88 14.63 -12.96 1.99
CA PHE A 88 14.29 -11.66 1.45
C PHE A 88 14.01 -11.76 -0.04
N VAL A 89 13.04 -11.00 -0.53
CA VAL A 89 12.72 -10.89 -1.96
C VAL A 89 12.64 -9.43 -2.37
N ASP A 90 13.21 -9.12 -3.53
CA ASP A 90 13.08 -7.80 -4.14
C ASP A 90 11.67 -7.64 -4.71
N HIS A 91 10.99 -6.58 -4.29
CA HIS A 91 9.66 -6.25 -4.75
C HIS A 91 9.63 -4.81 -5.27
N LEU A 92 9.05 -4.60 -6.45
CA LEU A 92 8.83 -3.26 -6.98
C LEU A 92 7.45 -2.75 -6.54
N SER A 93 7.42 -1.70 -5.74
CA SER A 93 6.17 -1.03 -5.36
C SER A 93 5.47 -0.40 -6.56
N HIS A 94 4.17 -0.13 -6.44
CA HIS A 94 3.37 0.61 -7.41
C HIS A 94 3.95 2.01 -7.74
N GLU A 95 4.71 2.59 -6.82
CA GLU A 95 5.46 3.83 -7.02
C GLU A 95 6.81 3.65 -7.74
N LYS A 96 7.09 2.45 -8.28
CA LYS A 96 8.37 2.05 -8.87
C LYS A 96 9.56 2.18 -7.92
N LYS A 97 9.30 2.05 -6.61
CA LYS A 97 10.32 2.01 -5.56
C LYS A 97 10.71 0.57 -5.30
N GLN A 98 12.00 0.30 -5.22
CA GLN A 98 12.51 -1.00 -4.82
C GLN A 98 12.29 -1.18 -3.32
N LEU A 99 11.65 -2.29 -2.97
CA LEU A 99 11.34 -2.68 -1.61
C LEU A 99 11.94 -4.06 -1.37
N VAL A 100 12.42 -4.30 -0.17
CA VAL A 100 12.81 -5.64 0.27
C VAL A 100 11.70 -6.18 1.16
N LEU A 101 11.08 -7.29 0.74
CA LEU A 101 10.04 -7.97 1.51
C LEU A 101 10.60 -9.23 2.19
N ILE A 102 10.06 -9.56 3.35
CA ILE A 102 10.28 -10.87 3.99
C ILE A 102 9.37 -11.86 3.29
N GLU A 103 9.93 -12.92 2.70
CA GLU A 103 9.16 -14.02 2.13
C GLU A 103 8.87 -15.08 3.21
N THR A 104 9.88 -15.41 4.01
CA THR A 104 9.76 -16.43 5.04
C THR A 104 10.82 -16.30 6.11
N VAL A 105 10.52 -16.82 7.29
CA VAL A 105 11.42 -16.91 8.44
C VAL A 105 11.37 -18.34 8.95
N ALA A 106 12.55 -18.94 9.18
CA ALA A 106 12.64 -20.28 9.75
C ALA A 106 12.02 -20.32 11.15
N GLU A 107 11.27 -21.38 11.48
CA GLU A 107 10.58 -21.53 12.77
C GLU A 107 11.53 -21.46 13.98
N ASN A 108 12.79 -21.88 13.80
CA ASN A 108 13.83 -21.87 14.82
C ASN A 108 14.72 -20.61 14.76
N SER A 109 14.39 -19.63 13.92
CA SER A 109 15.14 -18.38 13.79
C SER A 109 14.95 -17.49 15.02
N PRO A 110 15.95 -16.70 15.43
CA PRO A 110 15.79 -15.66 16.46
C PRO A 110 14.66 -14.67 16.14
N LEU A 111 14.30 -14.53 14.85
CA LEU A 111 13.25 -13.64 14.36
C LEU A 111 11.84 -14.21 14.54
N ALA A 112 11.69 -15.49 14.89
CA ALA A 112 10.39 -16.06 15.26
C ALA A 112 9.92 -15.54 16.64
N SER A 113 10.87 -15.21 17.53
CA SER A 113 10.62 -14.71 18.89
C SER A 113 10.64 -13.18 18.97
N ALA A 114 10.43 -12.49 17.85
CA ALA A 114 10.57 -11.05 17.78
C ALA A 114 9.38 -10.33 18.47
N VAL A 115 9.65 -9.24 19.18
CA VAL A 115 8.66 -8.49 19.97
C VAL A 115 8.51 -7.05 19.45
N ASP A 116 7.28 -6.55 19.41
CA ASP A 116 7.00 -5.16 19.01
C ASP A 116 7.51 -4.20 20.09
N THR A 117 8.49 -3.36 19.80
CA THR A 117 8.95 -2.31 20.71
C THR A 117 8.45 -0.92 20.31
N SER A 118 7.63 -0.83 19.25
CA SER A 118 6.99 0.41 18.83
C SER A 118 6.13 0.97 19.96
N ALA A 119 6.18 2.30 20.15
CA ALA A 119 5.30 2.98 21.07
C ALA A 119 3.83 2.81 20.64
N GLY A 120 3.03 2.08 21.42
CA GLY A 120 1.62 1.85 21.11
C GLY A 120 0.98 0.70 21.91
N ALA A 121 -0.28 0.40 21.62
CA ALA A 121 -1.08 -0.62 22.33
C ALA A 121 -0.57 -2.07 22.17
N ASN A 122 0.42 -2.30 21.31
CA ASN A 122 1.03 -3.60 21.05
C ASN A 122 2.48 -3.71 21.53
N GLN A 123 3.01 -2.69 22.22
CA GLN A 123 4.35 -2.72 22.80
C GLN A 123 4.51 -3.94 23.73
N GLY A 124 5.56 -4.73 23.50
CA GLY A 124 5.87 -5.95 24.25
C GLY A 124 5.11 -7.21 23.80
N LYS A 125 4.30 -7.16 22.73
CA LYS A 125 3.63 -8.35 22.18
C LYS A 125 4.52 -9.05 21.14
N PRO A 126 4.45 -10.38 21.03
CA PRO A 126 5.15 -11.12 19.99
C PRO A 126 4.62 -10.73 18.60
N VAL A 127 5.53 -10.54 17.65
CA VAL A 127 5.22 -10.24 16.25
C VAL A 127 5.71 -11.41 15.41
N ALA A 128 4.77 -12.13 14.80
CA ALA A 128 5.11 -13.10 13.78
C ALA A 128 5.66 -12.39 12.55
N MET A 129 6.94 -12.59 12.25
CA MET A 129 7.59 -12.16 11.01
C MET A 129 7.02 -12.95 9.83
N SER A 130 5.85 -12.53 9.35
CA SER A 130 5.11 -13.21 8.28
C SER A 130 5.53 -12.71 6.89
N ALA A 131 5.27 -13.52 5.87
CA ALA A 131 5.48 -13.17 4.47
C ALA A 131 4.80 -11.84 4.09
N GLY A 132 5.48 -11.02 3.29
CA GLY A 132 4.97 -9.76 2.75
C GLY A 132 5.25 -8.52 3.59
N LEU A 133 5.98 -8.62 4.71
CA LEU A 133 6.42 -7.45 5.48
C LEU A 133 7.61 -6.76 4.78
N GLN A 134 7.52 -5.44 4.58
CA GLN A 134 8.61 -4.64 4.04
C GLN A 134 9.63 -4.36 5.13
N VAL A 135 10.92 -4.55 4.83
CA VAL A 135 12.03 -4.19 5.71
C VAL A 135 12.61 -2.84 5.27
N GLU A 136 12.59 -1.85 6.16
CA GLU A 136 13.13 -0.51 5.89
C GLU A 136 14.54 -0.33 6.46
N LYS A 137 14.82 -0.95 7.60
CA LYS A 137 16.12 -0.90 8.27
C LYS A 137 16.32 -2.10 9.19
N ILE A 138 17.55 -2.62 9.25
CA ILE A 138 17.97 -3.60 10.24
C ILE A 138 19.16 -3.04 11.01
N ASP A 139 19.02 -2.93 12.33
CA ASP A 139 20.11 -2.60 13.26
C ASP A 139 20.74 -3.89 13.77
N PHE A 140 22.06 -3.97 13.70
CA PHE A 140 22.84 -5.09 14.19
C PHE A 140 24.08 -4.61 14.93
N THR A 141 24.63 -5.45 15.80
CA THR A 141 25.94 -5.21 16.40
C THR A 141 26.98 -6.03 15.64
N ASN A 142 28.08 -5.38 15.23
CA ASN A 142 29.17 -6.08 14.55
C ASN A 142 30.02 -6.93 15.53
N ALA A 143 30.97 -7.70 15.00
CA ALA A 143 31.87 -8.53 15.81
C ALA A 143 32.76 -7.73 16.79
N SER A 144 32.94 -6.42 16.58
CA SER A 144 33.66 -5.49 17.46
C SER A 144 32.78 -4.87 18.56
N GLY A 145 31.51 -5.27 18.68
CA GLY A 145 30.59 -4.76 19.69
C GLY A 145 30.05 -3.35 19.39
N THR A 146 30.27 -2.83 18.18
CA THR A 146 29.74 -1.52 17.75
C THR A 146 28.40 -1.71 17.06
N ALA A 147 27.42 -0.87 17.40
CA ALA A 147 26.13 -0.84 16.72
C ALA A 147 26.30 -0.30 15.29
N ASP A 148 25.79 -1.04 14.33
CA ASP A 148 25.82 -0.73 12.90
C ASP A 148 24.45 -1.07 12.29
N PHE A 149 24.21 -0.68 11.04
CA PHE A 149 22.93 -0.92 10.38
C PHE A 149 23.13 -1.16 8.89
N THR A 150 22.18 -1.86 8.27
CA THR A 150 22.24 -2.26 6.85
C THR A 150 22.09 -1.09 5.85
N GLY A 151 22.27 0.16 6.28
CA GLY A 151 21.99 1.34 5.47
C GLY A 151 20.49 1.57 5.23
N MET A 152 20.17 2.45 4.27
CA MET A 152 18.79 2.70 3.83
C MET A 152 18.41 1.61 2.82
N LEU A 153 17.60 0.62 3.21
CA LEU A 153 17.22 -0.50 2.34
C LEU A 153 16.37 -0.07 1.11
N ALA A 154 15.93 1.18 1.05
CA ALA A 154 15.13 1.71 -0.06
C ALA A 154 15.81 1.62 -1.45
N SER A 155 17.14 1.38 -1.48
CA SER A 155 17.92 1.20 -2.71
C SER A 155 18.79 -0.06 -2.70
N ALA A 156 18.67 -0.91 -1.68
CA ALA A 156 19.47 -2.13 -1.56
C ALA A 156 18.67 -3.32 -2.11
N SER A 157 19.38 -4.26 -2.72
CA SER A 157 18.79 -5.52 -3.16
C SER A 157 18.63 -6.50 -2.00
N ALA A 158 17.66 -7.40 -2.11
CA ALA A 158 17.45 -8.49 -1.16
C ALA A 158 18.73 -9.33 -0.95
N ALA A 159 19.53 -9.51 -2.00
CA ALA A 159 20.81 -10.20 -1.96
C ALA A 159 21.86 -9.48 -1.11
N GLU A 160 22.03 -8.17 -1.30
CA GLU A 160 22.96 -7.35 -0.51
C GLU A 160 22.56 -7.32 0.98
N VAL A 161 21.27 -7.33 1.27
CA VAL A 161 20.75 -7.36 2.64
C VAL A 161 21.07 -8.70 3.31
N ALA A 162 20.82 -9.82 2.61
CA ALA A 162 21.17 -11.14 3.13
C ALA A 162 22.68 -11.29 3.36
N GLU A 163 23.50 -10.80 2.42
CA GLU A 163 24.95 -10.86 2.51
C GLU A 163 25.51 -10.01 3.66
N THR A 164 25.02 -8.77 3.83
CA THR A 164 25.43 -7.89 4.93
C THR A 164 25.05 -8.45 6.29
N LEU A 165 23.90 -9.12 6.40
CA LEU A 165 23.48 -9.84 7.60
C LEU A 165 24.40 -11.02 7.92
N ASP A 166 24.78 -11.80 6.91
CA ASP A 166 25.62 -12.99 7.11
C ASP A 166 27.07 -12.58 7.46
N GLN A 167 27.61 -11.56 6.79
CA GLN A 167 28.99 -11.12 6.95
C GLN A 167 29.21 -10.21 8.16
N SER A 168 28.33 -9.21 8.38
CA SER A 168 28.59 -8.11 9.32
C SER A 168 27.83 -8.23 10.64
N ALA A 169 26.68 -8.92 10.67
CA ALA A 169 25.86 -8.99 11.89
C ALA A 169 26.34 -10.11 12.83
N ALA A 170 26.75 -9.72 14.04
CA ALA A 170 27.03 -10.65 15.14
C ALA A 170 25.83 -10.79 16.10
N LYS A 171 25.02 -9.74 16.25
CA LYS A 171 23.74 -9.72 16.98
C LYS A 171 22.73 -8.83 16.26
N LEU A 172 21.46 -9.23 16.18
CA LEU A 172 20.37 -8.38 15.65
C LEU A 172 19.73 -7.58 16.79
N THR A 173 19.71 -6.25 16.71
CA THR A 173 19.16 -5.42 17.79
C THR A 173 17.70 -5.05 17.54
N SER A 174 17.42 -4.46 16.38
CA SER A 174 16.07 -4.03 16.01
C SER A 174 15.87 -4.07 14.50
N MET A 175 14.63 -4.30 14.08
CA MET A 175 14.22 -4.27 12.69
C MET A 175 13.05 -3.30 12.54
N PHE A 176 13.17 -2.37 11.61
CA PHE A 176 12.08 -1.50 11.18
C PHE A 176 11.37 -2.19 10.03
N ILE A 177 10.17 -2.70 10.32
CA ILE A 177 9.29 -3.32 9.34
C ILE A 177 8.09 -2.44 9.07
N LYS A 178 7.51 -2.57 7.89
CA LYS A 178 6.29 -1.89 7.50
C LYS A 178 5.38 -2.84 6.74
N THR A 179 4.08 -2.74 6.95
CA THR A 179 3.15 -3.41 6.02
C THR A 179 3.16 -2.65 4.69
N PRO A 180 3.19 -3.34 3.54
CA PRO A 180 3.06 -2.69 2.24
C PRO A 180 1.72 -1.96 2.19
N GLY A 181 1.76 -0.68 1.80
CA GLY A 181 0.57 0.16 1.67
C GLY A 181 0.35 0.62 0.23
N GLY A 182 -0.56 1.58 0.05
CA GLY A 182 -0.87 2.14 -1.27
C GLY A 182 -2.03 1.45 -1.99
N GLY A 183 -2.72 0.52 -1.33
CA GLY A 183 -3.97 -0.03 -1.84
C GLY A 183 -5.14 0.95 -1.74
N ILE A 184 -6.20 0.69 -2.52
CA ILE A 184 -7.41 1.51 -2.54
C ILE A 184 -8.66 0.79 -2.02
N ARG A 185 -8.51 -0.44 -1.47
CA ARG A 185 -9.63 -1.25 -0.97
C ARG A 185 -10.49 -0.47 0.02
N GLY A 186 -9.86 0.18 1.00
CA GLY A 186 -10.57 0.92 2.04
C GLY A 186 -11.41 2.08 1.49
N SER A 187 -10.88 2.80 0.50
CA SER A 187 -11.61 3.88 -0.19
C SER A 187 -12.80 3.32 -0.96
N LEU A 188 -12.60 2.24 -1.73
CA LEU A 188 -13.67 1.62 -2.52
C LEU A 188 -14.81 1.09 -1.64
N VAL A 189 -14.48 0.43 -0.53
CA VAL A 189 -15.49 -0.08 0.43
C VAL A 189 -16.25 1.08 1.07
N SER A 190 -15.56 2.15 1.44
CA SER A 190 -16.20 3.35 2.00
C SER A 190 -17.16 3.99 1.00
N THR A 191 -16.75 4.16 -0.26
CA THR A 191 -17.62 4.69 -1.33
C THR A 191 -18.82 3.78 -1.57
N ALA A 192 -18.63 2.46 -1.62
CA ALA A 192 -19.73 1.52 -1.77
C ALA A 192 -20.73 1.63 -0.59
N TYR A 193 -20.22 1.76 0.64
CA TYR A 193 -21.06 1.97 1.81
C TYR A 193 -21.86 3.27 1.73
N LEU A 194 -21.22 4.37 1.31
CA LEU A 194 -21.91 5.65 1.10
C LEU A 194 -22.99 5.56 0.02
N ILE A 195 -22.72 4.89 -1.10
CA ILE A 195 -23.71 4.65 -2.16
C ILE A 195 -24.89 3.83 -1.61
N LEU A 196 -24.63 2.76 -0.87
CA LEU A 196 -25.70 1.92 -0.30
C LEU A 196 -26.55 2.68 0.72
N VAL A 197 -25.93 3.42 1.63
CA VAL A 197 -26.63 4.21 2.64
C VAL A 197 -27.44 5.34 1.99
N SER A 198 -26.85 6.04 1.01
CA SER A 198 -27.56 7.08 0.27
C SER A 198 -28.75 6.52 -0.51
N LEU A 199 -28.60 5.36 -1.18
CA LEU A 199 -29.69 4.70 -1.88
C LEU A 199 -30.78 4.24 -0.92
N LEU A 200 -30.41 3.70 0.24
CA LEU A 200 -31.34 3.24 1.27
C LEU A 200 -32.24 4.39 1.78
N ILE A 201 -31.74 5.61 1.83
CA ILE A 201 -32.52 6.80 2.23
C ILE A 201 -33.25 7.42 1.03
N ALA A 202 -32.58 7.56 -0.11
CA ALA A 202 -33.12 8.22 -1.29
C ALA A 202 -34.26 7.43 -1.95
N LEU A 203 -34.17 6.10 -1.98
CA LEU A 203 -35.15 5.23 -2.62
C LEU A 203 -36.54 5.31 -1.96
N PRO A 204 -36.72 5.14 -0.64
CA PRO A 204 -38.03 5.25 -0.02
C PRO A 204 -38.60 6.67 -0.12
N ILE A 205 -37.79 7.71 0.05
CA ILE A 205 -38.23 9.10 -0.10
C ILE A 205 -38.66 9.37 -1.54
N GLY A 206 -37.89 8.89 -2.52
CA GLY A 206 -38.19 9.04 -3.94
C GLY A 206 -39.48 8.32 -4.34
N ILE A 207 -39.65 7.08 -3.91
CA ILE A 207 -40.86 6.29 -4.18
C ILE A 207 -42.08 6.93 -3.50
N ALA A 208 -41.97 7.33 -2.22
CA ALA A 208 -43.07 7.97 -1.50
C ALA A 208 -43.48 9.30 -2.16
N SER A 209 -42.50 10.11 -2.58
CA SER A 209 -42.75 11.36 -3.30
C SER A 209 -43.43 11.12 -4.65
N ALA A 210 -42.99 10.10 -5.40
CA ALA A 210 -43.59 9.72 -6.67
C ALA A 210 -45.06 9.29 -6.51
N VAL A 211 -45.34 8.41 -5.54
CA VAL A 211 -46.70 7.95 -5.23
C VAL A 211 -47.60 9.11 -4.79
N TYR A 212 -47.09 9.99 -3.91
CA TYR A 212 -47.85 11.17 -3.47
C TYR A 212 -48.20 12.08 -4.65
N LEU A 213 -47.24 12.36 -5.54
CA LEU A 213 -47.47 13.20 -6.72
C LEU A 213 -48.41 12.55 -7.74
N SER A 214 -48.39 11.22 -7.89
CA SER A 214 -49.23 10.52 -8.86
C SER A 214 -50.66 10.31 -8.36
N GLU A 215 -50.85 9.97 -7.08
CA GLU A 215 -52.15 9.54 -6.54
C GLU A 215 -52.85 10.60 -5.68
N MET A 216 -52.09 11.40 -4.93
CA MET A 216 -52.64 12.25 -3.86
C MET A 216 -52.54 13.75 -4.16
N ALA A 217 -51.65 14.16 -5.07
CA ALA A 217 -51.55 15.55 -5.44
C ALA A 217 -52.81 15.99 -6.19
N LYS A 218 -53.45 17.07 -5.72
CA LYS A 218 -54.60 17.68 -6.39
C LYS A 218 -54.22 17.97 -7.85
N LYS A 219 -55.00 17.41 -8.77
CA LYS A 219 -54.97 17.76 -10.19
C LYS A 219 -55.41 19.22 -10.29
N ASN A 220 -54.46 20.16 -10.24
CA ASN A 220 -54.75 21.54 -10.59
C ASN A 220 -55.19 21.54 -12.05
N LYS A 221 -56.43 21.98 -12.29
CA LYS A 221 -56.96 22.26 -13.62
C LYS A 221 -56.08 23.27 -14.34
#